data_AF-A0A381YM65-F1
#
_entry.id   AF-A0A381YM65-F1
#
_cell.length_a   1.000
_cell.length_b   1.000
_cell.length_c   1.000
_cell.angle_alpha   90.00
_cell.angle_beta   90.00
_cell.angle_gamma   90.00
#
_symmetry.space_group_name_H-M   'P 1'
#
loop_
_entity.id
_entity.type
_entity.pdbx_description
1 polymer ?
#
loop_
_entity_poly.entity_id
_entity_poly.type
_entity_poly.pdbx_seq_one_letter_code
_entity_poly.pdbx_strand_id
1 'polypeptide(L)'
;MKFQDGGINTYDKSRATEGFTLFAPLRHDKGYLINMDGEVVNQWQLNTGGVNRCRLTDSGNLFITEMSEDGPPLYAGKGGRIREY
;
A
#
# COMPACT_ATOMS: atom_id res chain seq x y z
N MET A 1 1.30 -11.56 -16.77
CA MET A 1 0.84 -10.24 -16.29
C MET A 1 0.94 -9.28 -17.46
N LYS A 2 -0.19 -8.85 -18.04
CA LYS A 2 -0.19 -7.89 -19.16
C LYS A 2 -0.04 -6.49 -18.57
N PHE A 3 1.08 -5.83 -18.83
CA PHE A 3 1.20 -4.39 -18.64
C PHE A 3 0.14 -3.73 -19.53
N GLN A 4 -0.72 -2.88 -18.97
CA GLN A 4 -1.57 -2.03 -19.80
C GLN A 4 -0.69 -0.98 -20.47
N ASP A 5 -1.05 -0.53 -21.67
CA ASP A 5 -0.34 0.50 -22.44
C ASP A 5 -0.42 1.92 -21.80
N GLY A 6 -0.66 2.01 -20.50
CA GLY A 6 -0.76 3.25 -19.74
C GLY A 6 -0.01 3.18 -18.40
N GLY A 7 0.61 4.29 -18.01
CA GLY A 7 1.41 4.43 -16.79
C GLY A 7 2.90 4.68 -17.06
N ILE A 8 3.64 5.10 -16.03
CA ILE A 8 5.10 5.20 -16.09
C ILE A 8 5.67 3.80 -15.83
N ASN A 9 6.20 3.17 -16.88
CA ASN A 9 6.77 1.83 -16.82
C ASN A 9 8.30 1.83 -16.97
N THR A 10 8.92 3.01 -16.85
CA THR A 10 10.35 3.22 -17.05
C THR A 10 10.94 4.04 -15.92
N TYR A 11 12.04 3.58 -15.33
CA TYR A 11 12.80 4.31 -14.33
C TYR A 11 13.89 5.17 -14.99
N ASP A 12 13.62 6.46 -15.21
CA ASP A 12 14.63 7.44 -15.63
C ASP A 12 15.34 8.04 -14.40
N LYS A 13 16.54 7.54 -14.12
CA LYS A 13 17.36 7.94 -12.96
C LYS A 13 17.67 9.44 -12.93
N SER A 14 17.68 10.12 -14.07
CA SER A 14 17.99 11.55 -14.13
C SER A 14 16.80 12.43 -13.73
N ARG A 15 15.59 11.87 -13.72
CA ARG A 15 14.33 12.59 -13.50
C ARG A 15 13.52 12.09 -12.31
N ALA A 16 13.94 10.98 -11.69
CA ALA A 16 13.27 10.37 -10.57
C ALA A 16 13.92 10.75 -9.23
N THR A 17 13.08 10.90 -8.20
CA THR A 17 13.55 11.01 -6.82
C THR A 17 13.84 9.62 -6.27
N GLU A 18 14.99 9.45 -5.64
CA GLU A 18 15.34 8.19 -4.96
C GLU A 18 14.37 7.88 -3.82
N GLY A 19 14.14 6.59 -3.58
CA GLY A 19 13.34 6.14 -2.46
C GLY A 19 12.63 4.82 -2.73
N PHE A 20 11.54 4.61 -1.98
CA PHE A 20 10.69 3.44 -2.10
C PHE A 20 9.25 3.90 -2.30
N THR A 21 8.46 3.07 -2.97
CA THR A 21 7.00 3.25 -3.01
C THR A 21 6.36 2.31 -2.02
N LEU A 22 5.67 2.87 -1.03
CA LEU A 22 4.77 2.14 -0.13
C LEU A 22 3.36 2.16 -0.73
N PHE A 23 2.75 1.00 -0.89
CA PHE A 23 1.33 0.92 -1.21
C PHE A 23 0.67 -0.34 -0.66
N ALA A 24 -0.63 -0.27 -0.42
CA ALA A 24 -1.48 -1.41 -0.10
C ALA A 24 -2.69 -1.35 -1.04
N PRO A 25 -2.92 -2.35 -1.91
CA PRO A 25 -4.09 -2.33 -2.78
C PRO A 25 -5.38 -2.38 -1.97
N LEU A 26 -6.39 -1.68 -2.45
CA LEU A 26 -7.68 -1.57 -1.75
C LEU A 26 -8.28 -2.96 -1.54
N ARG A 27 -8.58 -3.31 -0.27
CA ARG A 27 -9.17 -4.59 0.15
C ARG A 27 -8.33 -5.83 -0.21
N HIS A 28 -7.05 -5.65 -0.48
CA HIS A 28 -6.10 -6.75 -0.63
C HIS A 28 -5.43 -7.06 0.70
N ASP A 29 -5.07 -8.33 0.91
CA ASP A 29 -4.50 -8.85 2.15
C ASP A 29 -3.00 -8.55 2.32
N LYS A 30 -2.43 -7.63 1.52
CA LYS A 30 -0.98 -7.33 1.53
C LYS A 30 -0.69 -5.86 1.39
N GLY A 31 0.35 -5.42 2.11
CA GLY A 31 1.04 -4.16 1.88
C GLY A 31 2.43 -4.41 1.30
N TYR A 32 2.91 -3.52 0.45
CA TYR A 32 4.16 -3.66 -0.29
C TYR A 32 5.04 -2.43 -0.14
N LEU A 33 6.34 -2.68 0.04
CA LEU A 33 7.38 -1.69 -0.19
C LEU A 33 8.16 -2.13 -1.43
N ILE A 34 8.19 -1.29 -2.46
CA ILE A 34 8.92 -1.58 -3.70
C ILE A 34 10.05 -0.57 -3.90
N ASN A 35 11.18 -1.04 -4.44
CA ASN A 35 12.28 -0.17 -4.85
C ASN A 35 12.02 0.44 -6.24
N MET A 36 12.94 1.29 -6.69
CA MET A 36 12.82 1.99 -7.97
C MET A 36 12.96 1.07 -9.19
N ASP A 37 13.53 -0.13 -9.03
CA ASP A 37 13.63 -1.15 -10.08
C ASP A 37 12.36 -2.03 -10.16
N GLY A 38 11.36 -1.75 -9.31
CA GLY A 38 10.08 -2.47 -9.27
C GLY A 38 10.10 -3.76 -8.46
N GLU A 39 11.17 -4.01 -7.71
CA GLU A 39 11.31 -5.20 -6.87
C GLU A 39 10.61 -4.99 -5.53
N VAL A 40 9.90 -6.01 -5.05
CA VAL A 40 9.30 -6.01 -3.71
C VAL A 40 10.42 -6.26 -2.69
N VAL A 41 10.76 -5.22 -1.92
CA VAL A 41 11.82 -5.29 -0.91
C VAL A 41 11.28 -5.58 0.49
N ASN A 42 9.99 -5.33 0.73
CA ASN A 42 9.29 -5.78 1.92
C ASN A 42 7.80 -6.01 1.63
N GLN A 43 7.18 -6.91 2.39
CA GLN A 43 5.77 -7.23 2.29
C GLN A 43 5.20 -7.54 3.68
N TRP A 44 4.06 -6.95 4.00
CA TRP A 44 3.29 -7.24 5.21
C TRP A 44 2.03 -8.04 4.85
N GLN A 45 1.73 -9.05 5.66
CA GLN A 45 0.44 -9.75 5.60
C GLN A 45 -0.57 -8.96 6.43
N LEU A 46 -1.61 -8.46 5.76
CA LEU A 46 -2.71 -7.74 6.37
C LEU A 46 -3.79 -8.71 6.85
N ASN A 47 -4.59 -8.28 7.83
CA ASN A 47 -5.58 -9.12 8.47
C ASN A 47 -6.95 -9.03 7.76
N THR A 48 -7.46 -7.82 7.53
CA THR A 48 -8.74 -7.60 6.81
C THR A 48 -8.61 -6.75 5.55
N GLY A 49 -7.36 -6.46 5.17
CA GLY A 49 -7.01 -5.76 3.94
C GLY A 49 -7.05 -4.25 4.06
N GLY A 50 -6.11 -3.61 3.35
CA GLY A 50 -5.84 -2.18 3.45
C GLY A 50 -6.95 -1.32 2.85
N VAL A 51 -7.22 -0.19 3.48
CA VAL A 51 -8.08 0.89 2.97
C VAL A 51 -7.43 2.23 3.21
N ASN A 52 -7.89 3.26 2.48
CA ASN A 52 -7.58 4.68 2.69
C ASN A 52 -6.09 5.05 2.72
N ARG A 53 -5.39 4.82 3.83
CA ARG A 53 -4.03 5.32 4.06
C ARG A 53 -3.13 4.26 4.69
N CYS A 54 -1.86 4.30 4.28
CA CYS A 54 -0.75 3.61 4.92
C CYS A 54 0.47 4.53 4.97
N ARG A 55 1.34 4.33 5.96
CA ARG A 55 2.59 5.06 6.15
C ARG A 55 3.60 4.16 6.87
N LEU A 56 4.89 4.37 6.62
CA LEU A 56 5.96 3.85 7.47
C LEU A 56 6.14 4.71 8.72
N THR A 57 6.20 4.08 9.89
CA THR A 57 6.67 4.73 11.11
C THR A 57 8.17 5.01 11.01
N ASP A 58 8.70 5.80 11.94
CA ASP A 58 10.13 6.11 11.98
C ASP A 58 10.98 4.87 12.34
N SER A 59 10.36 3.84 12.94
CA SER A 59 10.97 2.51 13.17
C SER A 59 10.90 1.59 11.95
N GLY A 60 10.21 1.97 10.88
CA GLY A 60 10.05 1.17 9.65
C GLY A 60 8.86 0.21 9.66
N ASN A 61 8.01 0.26 10.68
CA ASN A 61 6.78 -0.54 10.76
C ASN A 61 5.72 0.01 9.81
N LEU A 62 4.81 -0.86 9.36
CA LEU A 62 3.67 -0.45 8.55
C LEU A 62 2.53 0.01 9.47
N PHE A 63 2.20 1.29 9.42
CA PHE A 63 0.99 1.83 10.02
C PHE A 63 -0.11 1.98 8.96
N ILE A 64 -1.26 1.34 9.16
CA ILE A 64 -2.30 1.21 8.11
C ILE A 64 -3.72 1.19 8.67
N THR A 65 -4.66 1.71 7.88
CA THR A 65 -6.10 1.48 8.10
C THR A 65 -6.60 0.26 7.34
N GLU A 66 -7.38 -0.60 7.99
CA GLU A 66 -8.00 -1.80 7.40
C GLU A 66 -9.53 -1.74 7.43
N MET A 67 -10.17 -2.56 6.61
CA MET A 67 -11.63 -2.75 6.64
C MET A 67 -12.11 -3.25 8.01
N SER A 68 -13.32 -2.86 8.39
CA SER A 68 -14.09 -3.47 9.48
C SER A 68 -15.53 -3.74 9.03
N GLU A 69 -16.05 -4.90 9.43
CA GLU A 69 -17.47 -5.22 9.28
C GLU A 69 -18.33 -4.41 10.24
N ASP A 70 -17.78 -4.03 11.40
CA ASP A 70 -18.46 -3.25 12.44
C ASP A 70 -18.78 -1.81 12.01
N GLY A 71 -19.75 -1.18 12.68
CA GLY A 71 -20.12 0.23 12.47
C GLY A 71 -21.21 0.45 11.41
N PRO A 72 -21.49 1.71 11.04
CA PRO A 72 -22.59 2.04 10.14
C PRO A 72 -22.42 1.40 8.74
N PRO A 73 -23.52 1.07 8.05
CA PRO A 73 -23.51 0.39 6.75
C PRO A 73 -23.14 1.37 5.62
N LEU A 74 -21.92 1.90 5.67
CA LEU A 74 -21.37 2.78 4.65
C LEU A 74 -20.86 1.96 3.46
N TYR A 75 -21.36 2.26 2.26
CA TYR A 75 -20.97 1.58 1.02
C TYR A 75 -19.55 1.95 0.55
N ALA A 76 -19.13 3.20 0.75
CA ALA A 76 -17.83 3.73 0.35
C ALA A 76 -17.24 4.64 1.43
N GLY A 77 -15.92 4.80 1.43
CA GLY A 77 -15.20 5.65 2.39
C GLY A 77 -15.16 5.11 3.82
N LYS A 78 -15.66 3.89 4.07
CA LYS A 78 -15.59 3.24 5.38
C LYS A 78 -14.14 2.93 5.72
N GLY A 79 -13.59 3.68 6.68
CA GLY A 79 -12.41 3.27 7.44
C GLY A 79 -12.82 2.27 8.52
N GLY A 80 -11.91 1.38 8.91
CA GLY A 80 -12.14 0.42 9.98
C GLY A 80 -11.07 0.51 11.04
N ARG A 81 -10.28 -0.56 11.16
CA ARG A 81 -9.26 -0.71 12.20
C ARG A 81 -8.01 0.07 11.82
N ILE A 82 -7.28 0.54 12.82
CA ILE A 82 -5.91 1.04 12.66
C ILE A 82 -4.98 -0.03 13.21
N ARG A 83 -3.94 -0.39 12.45
CA ARG A 83 -2.96 -1.40 12.85
C ARG A 83 -1.54 -0.93 12.55
N GLU A 84 -0.62 -1.51 13.31
CA GLU A 84 0.81 -1.43 13.07
C GLU A 84 1.35 -2.86 12.92
N TYR A 85 2.24 -3.06 11.95
CA TYR A 85 2.92 -4.33 11.66
C TYR A 85 4.44 -4.15 11.63
#